data_AF-A0A923EQP9-F1
#
_entry.id   AF-A0A923EQP9-F1
#
_cell.length_a   1.000
_cell.length_b   1.000
_cell.length_c   1.000
_cell.angle_alpha   90.00
_cell.angle_beta   90.00
_cell.angle_gamma   90.00
#
_symmetry.space_group_name_H-M   'P 1'
#
loop_
_entity.id
_entity.type
_entity.pdbx_description
1 polymer ?
#
loop_
_entity_poly.entity_id
_entity_poly.type
_entity_poly.pdbx_seq_one_letter_code
_entity_poly.pdbx_strand_id
1 'polypeptide(L)'
;MYVSRPTHAHTPPDIDTPAGLAVRLAAQSIARLTTAILAVCDQRPTDPTERAARALRLEQLHAREARWWAVLQRATDHRTVPFVYIDAAIRARCKAADDARFWRDTAADWTAHALDRPTSDCAGAMSNWDALGVTDLGRPHLAETVPTIGARR
;
A
#
# COMPACT_ATOMS: atom_id res chain seq x y z
N MET A 1 -11.12 29.97 -33.69
CA MET A 1 -10.02 29.03 -34.02
C MET A 1 -9.89 28.05 -32.88
N TYR A 2 -10.33 26.81 -33.06
CA TYR A 2 -10.12 25.74 -32.09
C TYR A 2 -8.78 25.08 -32.44
N VAL A 3 -7.75 25.30 -31.61
CA VAL A 3 -6.45 24.65 -31.81
C VAL A 3 -6.57 23.25 -31.22
N SER A 4 -6.70 22.24 -32.09
CA SER A 4 -6.68 20.84 -31.68
C SER A 4 -5.39 20.57 -30.92
N ARG A 5 -5.51 20.25 -29.63
CA ARG A 5 -4.41 19.70 -28.83
C ARG A 5 -3.99 18.39 -29.48
N PRO A 6 -2.69 18.17 -29.76
CA PRO A 6 -2.25 16.87 -30.22
C PRO A 6 -2.63 15.83 -29.17
N THR A 7 -3.34 14.80 -29.60
CA THR A 7 -3.54 13.58 -28.83
C THR A 7 -2.15 13.10 -28.43
N HIS A 8 -1.81 13.18 -27.15
CA HIS A 8 -0.61 12.54 -26.64
C HIS A 8 -0.80 11.03 -26.85
N ALA A 9 -0.36 10.53 -28.00
CA ALA A 9 -0.09 9.12 -28.15
C ALA A 9 0.84 8.77 -26.99
N HIS A 10 0.41 7.87 -26.12
CA HIS A 10 1.26 7.27 -25.12
C HIS A 10 2.30 6.46 -25.89
N THR A 11 3.38 7.11 -26.31
CA THR A 11 4.55 6.40 -26.83
C THR A 11 5.07 5.60 -25.66
N PRO A 12 5.05 4.26 -25.73
CA PRO A 12 5.60 3.45 -24.66
C PRO A 12 7.06 3.86 -24.45
N PRO A 13 7.52 3.98 -23.19
CA PRO A 13 8.89 4.34 -22.93
C PRO A 13 9.81 3.37 -23.67
N ASP A 14 10.80 3.91 -24.38
CA ASP A 14 11.81 3.11 -25.05
C ASP A 14 12.52 2.23 -24.01
N ILE A 15 12.26 0.94 -24.08
CA ILE A 15 12.63 -0.06 -23.07
C ILE A 15 14.16 -0.22 -23.02
N ASP A 16 14.85 0.16 -24.10
CA ASP A 16 16.30 0.04 -24.23
C ASP A 16 17.04 1.22 -23.59
N THR A 17 16.31 2.26 -23.16
CA THR A 17 16.90 3.33 -22.33
C THR A 17 17.05 2.90 -20.87
N PRO A 18 18.06 3.40 -20.13
CA PRO A 18 18.17 3.14 -18.69
C PRO A 18 16.91 3.52 -17.91
N ALA A 19 16.21 4.58 -18.32
CA ALA A 19 14.95 5.02 -17.73
C ALA A 19 13.81 4.03 -18.01
N GLY A 20 13.65 3.58 -19.26
CA GLY A 20 12.64 2.57 -19.64
C GLY A 20 12.85 1.24 -18.91
N LEU A 21 14.10 0.80 -18.78
CA LEU A 21 14.44 -0.39 -18.01
C LEU A 21 14.13 -0.22 -16.52
N ALA A 22 14.44 0.93 -15.92
CA ALA A 22 14.12 1.22 -14.52
C ALA A 22 12.61 1.22 -14.26
N VAL A 23 11.80 1.82 -15.15
CA VAL A 23 10.33 1.80 -15.08
C VAL A 23 9.80 0.37 -15.12
N ARG A 24 10.27 -0.45 -16.06
CA ARG A 24 9.84 -1.85 -16.20
C ARG A 24 10.18 -2.69 -14.96
N LEU A 25 11.40 -2.57 -14.46
CA LEU A 25 11.83 -3.31 -13.26
C LEU A 25 11.07 -2.85 -12.01
N ALA A 26 10.81 -1.55 -11.87
CA ALA A 26 10.04 -1.02 -10.76
C ALA A 26 8.60 -1.56 -10.80
N ALA A 27 7.92 -1.49 -11.95
CA ALA A 27 6.57 -2.01 -12.11
C ALA A 27 6.48 -3.51 -11.79
N GLN A 28 7.40 -4.32 -12.33
CA GLN A 28 7.44 -5.76 -12.06
C GLN A 28 7.71 -6.06 -10.58
N SER A 29 8.61 -5.31 -9.96
CA SER A 29 8.95 -5.49 -8.55
C SER A 29 7.81 -5.08 -7.62
N ILE A 30 7.11 -3.99 -7.92
CA ILE A 30 5.92 -3.56 -7.18
C ILE A 30 4.85 -4.65 -7.24
N ALA A 31 4.53 -5.17 -8.42
CA ALA A 31 3.54 -6.24 -8.57
C ALA A 31 3.88 -7.48 -7.72
N ARG A 32 5.15 -7.93 -7.75
CA ARG A 32 5.61 -9.06 -6.92
C ARG A 32 5.53 -8.75 -5.43
N LEU A 33 5.84 -7.51 -5.03
CA LEU A 33 5.75 -7.09 -3.63
C LEU A 33 4.30 -7.04 -3.15
N THR A 34 3.36 -6.56 -3.97
CA THR A 34 1.93 -6.60 -3.64
C THR A 34 1.49 -8.03 -3.36
N THR A 35 1.85 -8.99 -4.22
CA THR A 35 1.54 -10.42 -3.98
C THR A 35 2.19 -10.94 -2.70
N ALA A 36 3.46 -10.59 -2.43
CA ALA A 36 4.16 -11.02 -1.22
C ALA A 36 3.56 -10.42 0.06
N ILE A 37 3.15 -9.15 0.02
CA ILE A 37 2.49 -8.47 1.14
C ILE A 37 1.15 -9.15 1.43
N LEU A 38 0.32 -9.38 0.42
CA LEU A 38 -0.95 -10.09 0.59
C LEU A 38 -0.75 -11.49 1.19
N ALA A 39 0.23 -12.25 0.70
CA ALA A 39 0.54 -13.58 1.23
C ALA A 39 0.97 -13.56 2.70
N VAL A 40 1.70 -12.54 3.15
CA VAL A 40 2.07 -12.37 4.57
C VAL A 40 0.89 -11.86 5.39
N CYS A 41 0.04 -11.01 4.82
CA CYS A 41 -1.19 -10.56 5.46
C CYS A 41 -2.15 -11.72 5.73
N ASP A 42 -2.23 -12.72 4.85
CA ASP A 42 -3.08 -13.90 5.01
C ASP A 42 -2.61 -14.86 6.13
N GLN A 43 -1.37 -14.72 6.60
CA GLN A 43 -0.86 -15.50 7.73
C GLN A 43 -1.61 -15.15 9.03
N ARG A 44 -1.94 -16.18 9.81
CA ARG A 44 -2.63 -16.06 11.10
C ARG A 44 -1.72 -16.56 12.23
N PRO A 45 -0.76 -15.72 12.68
CA PRO A 45 0.15 -16.10 13.76
C PRO A 45 -0.62 -16.27 15.07
N THR A 46 -0.29 -17.33 15.81
CA THR A 46 -1.01 -17.71 17.03
C THR A 46 -0.31 -17.22 18.30
N ASP A 47 1.00 -16.99 18.26
CA ASP A 47 1.78 -16.50 19.40
C ASP A 47 2.43 -15.12 19.16
N PRO A 48 2.86 -14.41 20.23
CA PRO A 48 3.50 -13.10 20.13
C PRO A 48 4.79 -13.07 19.31
N THR A 49 5.60 -14.14 19.32
CA THR A 49 6.85 -14.22 18.57
C THR A 49 6.58 -14.32 17.07
N GLU A 50 5.60 -15.15 16.67
CA GLU A 50 5.14 -15.23 15.29
C GLU A 50 4.54 -13.90 14.81
N ARG A 51 3.79 -13.21 15.67
CA ARG A 51 3.23 -11.87 15.37
C ARG A 51 4.34 -10.85 15.15
N ALA A 52 5.39 -10.85 15.98
CA ALA A 52 6.56 -9.99 15.81
C ALA A 52 7.30 -10.28 14.49
N ALA A 53 7.52 -11.56 14.17
CA ALA A 53 8.18 -11.97 12.94
C ALA A 53 7.38 -11.57 11.69
N ARG A 54 6.05 -11.75 11.71
CA ARG A 54 5.16 -11.31 10.63
C ARG A 54 5.20 -9.80 10.46
N ALA A 55 5.11 -9.03 11.54
CA ALA A 55 5.18 -7.57 11.48
C ALA A 55 6.52 -7.09 10.91
N LEU A 56 7.64 -7.67 11.34
CA LEU A 56 8.96 -7.37 10.80
C LEU A 56 9.04 -7.70 9.29
N ARG A 57 8.40 -8.80 8.87
CA ARG A 57 8.36 -9.15 7.44
C ARG A 57 7.59 -8.13 6.62
N LEU A 58 6.45 -7.65 7.12
CA LEU A 58 5.64 -6.62 6.47
C LEU A 58 6.38 -5.28 6.39
N GLU A 59 7.10 -4.90 7.46
CA GLU A 59 7.98 -3.73 7.48
C GLU A 59 8.97 -3.75 6.32
N GLN A 60 9.69 -4.86 6.16
CA GLN A 60 10.72 -5.00 5.13
C GLN A 60 10.13 -4.93 3.72
N LEU A 61 8.95 -5.53 3.52
CA LEU A 61 8.27 -5.54 2.23
C LEU A 61 7.80 -4.14 1.84
N HIS A 62 7.13 -3.42 2.74
CA HIS A 62 6.70 -2.05 2.49
C HIS A 62 7.87 -1.07 2.35
N ALA A 63 8.95 -1.24 3.13
CA ALA A 63 10.17 -0.45 2.96
C ALA A 63 10.84 -0.69 1.60
N ARG A 64 10.74 -1.91 1.05
CA ARG A 64 11.20 -2.22 -0.31
C ARG A 64 10.26 -1.65 -1.37
N GLU A 65 8.96 -1.69 -1.14
CA GLU A 65 7.95 -1.10 -2.02
C GLU A 65 8.15 0.41 -2.15
N ALA A 66 8.32 1.13 -1.04
CA ALA A 66 8.59 2.57 -1.02
C ALA A 66 9.84 2.94 -1.84
N ARG A 67 10.89 2.09 -1.80
CA ARG A 67 12.10 2.28 -2.61
C ARG A 67 11.83 2.12 -4.11
N TRP A 68 11.01 1.16 -4.51
CA TRP A 68 10.65 1.00 -5.92
C TRP A 68 9.75 2.13 -6.43
N TRP A 69 8.82 2.63 -5.62
CA TRP A 69 8.08 3.85 -5.96
C TRP A 69 8.99 5.07 -6.10
N ALA A 70 10.04 5.18 -5.28
CA ALA A 70 11.05 6.24 -5.44
C ALA A 70 11.87 6.09 -6.73
N VAL A 71 12.20 4.86 -7.15
CA VAL A 71 12.84 4.60 -8.44
C VAL A 71 11.92 5.01 -9.59
N LEU A 72 10.65 4.62 -9.53
CA LEU A 72 9.67 4.98 -10.56
C LEU A 72 9.52 6.51 -10.66
N GLN A 73 9.40 7.21 -9.52
CA GLN A 73 9.31 8.66 -9.47
C GLN A 73 10.51 9.34 -10.15
N ARG A 74 11.73 8.84 -9.92
CA ARG A 74 12.97 9.41 -10.49
C ARG A 74 13.17 9.09 -11.97
N ALA A 75 12.74 7.91 -12.41
CA ALA A 75 12.88 7.45 -13.79
C ALA A 75 11.75 7.96 -14.71
N THR A 76 10.68 8.51 -14.13
CA THR A 76 9.55 9.06 -14.89
C THR A 76 9.92 10.40 -15.51
N ASP A 77 9.77 10.53 -16.83
CA ASP A 77 9.85 11.81 -17.50
C ASP A 77 8.56 12.63 -17.31
N HIS A 78 8.68 13.71 -16.53
CA HIS A 78 7.55 14.58 -16.20
C HIS A 78 6.99 15.36 -17.39
N ARG A 79 7.68 15.39 -18.53
CA ARG A 79 7.21 16.07 -19.75
C ARG A 79 6.26 15.20 -20.57
N THR A 80 6.34 13.88 -20.41
CA THR A 80 5.60 12.90 -21.22
C THR A 80 4.52 12.19 -20.41
N VAL A 81 4.61 12.21 -19.07
CA VAL A 81 3.64 11.58 -18.18
C VAL A 81 2.73 12.62 -17.51
N PRO A 82 1.39 12.47 -17.59
CA PRO A 82 0.46 13.35 -16.88
C PRO A 82 0.75 13.41 -15.38
N PHE A 83 0.64 14.62 -14.81
CA PHE A 83 0.94 14.89 -13.40
C PHE A 83 0.21 13.97 -12.41
N VAL A 84 -1.01 13.54 -12.73
CA VAL A 84 -1.79 12.62 -11.89
C VAL A 84 -1.07 11.29 -11.62
N TYR A 85 -0.30 10.77 -12.58
CA TYR A 85 0.47 9.53 -12.38
C TYR A 85 1.70 9.76 -11.50
N ILE A 86 2.29 10.95 -11.59
CA ILE A 86 3.42 11.35 -10.73
C ILE A 86 2.92 11.53 -9.29
N ASP A 87 1.79 12.22 -9.08
CA ASP A 87 1.14 12.37 -7.78
C ASP A 87 0.77 10.99 -7.19
N ALA A 88 0.20 10.09 -8.00
CA ALA A 88 -0.10 8.73 -7.58
C ALA A 88 1.15 7.97 -7.09
N ALA A 89 2.28 8.05 -7.83
CA ALA A 89 3.53 7.42 -7.42
C ALA A 89 4.10 8.02 -6.12
N ILE A 90 3.98 9.34 -5.94
CA ILE A 90 4.39 10.03 -4.69
C ILE A 90 3.54 9.54 -3.52
N ARG A 91 2.22 9.52 -3.66
CA ARG A 91 1.31 9.05 -2.61
C ARG A 91 1.54 7.59 -2.27
N ALA A 92 1.73 6.74 -3.26
CA ALA A 92 2.04 5.33 -3.06
C ALA A 92 3.36 5.14 -2.30
N ARG A 93 4.40 5.91 -2.64
CA ARG A 93 5.66 5.94 -1.89
C ARG A 93 5.45 6.34 -0.43
N CYS A 94 4.75 7.44 -0.18
CA CYS A 94 4.47 7.94 1.17
C CYS A 94 3.71 6.90 1.99
N LYS A 95 2.62 6.35 1.41
CA LYS A 95 1.83 5.30 2.05
C LYS A 95 2.66 4.07 2.41
N ALA A 96 3.48 3.56 1.49
CA ALA A 96 4.34 2.42 1.77
C ALA A 96 5.40 2.73 2.84
N ALA A 97 5.91 3.97 2.91
CA ALA A 97 6.82 4.37 3.97
C ALA A 97 6.13 4.45 5.34
N ASP A 98 4.90 4.96 5.39
CA ASP A 98 4.07 5.00 6.60
C ASP A 98 3.71 3.60 7.07
N ASP A 99 3.34 2.70 6.14
CA ASP A 99 3.07 1.29 6.45
C ASP A 99 4.32 0.58 6.99
N ALA A 100 5.49 0.84 6.40
CA ALA A 100 6.74 0.30 6.93
C ALA A 100 7.00 0.78 8.35
N ARG A 101 6.77 2.07 8.64
CA ARG A 101 6.90 2.60 9.99
C ARG A 101 5.91 1.94 10.95
N PHE A 102 4.64 1.85 10.56
CA PHE A 102 3.59 1.19 11.35
C PHE A 102 4.01 -0.24 11.73
N TRP A 103 4.42 -1.05 10.74
CA TRP A 103 4.82 -2.43 10.98
C TRP A 103 6.11 -2.57 11.80
N ARG A 104 7.02 -1.60 11.72
CA ARG A 104 8.20 -1.54 12.60
C ARG A 104 7.78 -1.37 14.06
N ASP A 105 6.89 -0.42 14.30
CA ASP A 105 6.40 -0.11 15.65
C ASP A 105 5.59 -1.31 16.19
N THR A 106 4.74 -1.91 15.35
CA THR A 106 4.02 -3.17 15.66
C THR A 106 4.96 -4.33 15.98
N ALA A 107 6.07 -4.49 15.25
CA ALA A 107 7.05 -5.54 15.52
C ALA A 107 7.73 -5.34 16.88
N ALA A 108 8.08 -4.09 17.21
CA ALA A 108 8.65 -3.75 18.52
C ALA A 108 7.67 -4.05 19.66
N ASP A 109 6.39 -3.72 19.49
CA ASP A 109 5.35 -4.00 20.49
C ASP A 109 5.14 -5.51 20.71
N TRP A 110 5.02 -6.31 19.64
CA TRP A 110 4.90 -7.77 19.78
C TRP A 110 6.15 -8.41 20.38
N THR A 111 7.34 -7.86 20.09
CA THR A 111 8.58 -8.30 20.72
C THR A 111 8.57 -8.00 22.21
N ALA A 112 8.09 -6.81 22.62
CA ALA A 112 7.94 -6.47 24.03
C ALA A 112 6.94 -7.41 24.74
N HIS A 113 5.80 -7.72 24.11
CA HIS A 113 4.86 -8.72 24.61
C HIS A 113 5.48 -10.11 24.77
N ALA A 114 6.25 -10.58 23.77
CA ALA A 114 6.93 -11.87 23.85
C ALA A 114 7.96 -11.95 24.99
N LEU A 115 8.49 -10.80 25.42
CA LEU A 115 9.49 -10.66 26.48
C LEU A 115 8.90 -10.21 27.83
N ASP A 116 7.58 -10.14 27.96
CA ASP A 116 6.86 -9.65 29.14
C ASP A 116 7.32 -8.26 29.61
N ARG A 117 7.54 -7.35 28.64
CA ARG A 117 7.97 -5.96 28.86
C ARG A 117 6.81 -4.98 28.66
N PRO A 118 6.85 -3.79 29.27
CA PRO A 118 5.88 -2.73 28.99
C PRO A 118 5.85 -2.39 27.49
N THR A 119 4.66 -2.34 26.91
CA THR A 119 4.44 -1.98 25.50
C THR A 119 4.11 -0.49 25.34
N SER A 120 4.26 0.08 24.14
CA SER A 120 3.93 1.50 23.90
C SER A 120 2.43 1.71 23.67
N ASP A 121 1.94 2.97 23.75
CA ASP A 121 0.52 3.34 23.60
C ASP A 121 -0.15 2.83 22.30
N CYS A 122 0.62 2.52 21.25
CA CYS A 122 0.13 1.86 20.03
C CYS A 122 -0.48 0.48 20.32
N ALA A 123 0.01 -0.23 21.33
CA ALA A 123 -0.52 -1.50 21.80
C ALA A 123 -1.92 -1.37 22.43
N GLY A 124 -2.25 -0.22 23.04
CA GLY A 124 -3.59 0.07 23.52
C GLY A 124 -4.61 0.15 22.39
N ALA A 125 -4.21 0.67 21.22
CA ALA A 125 -5.08 0.72 20.04
C ALA A 125 -5.22 -0.63 19.32
N MET A 126 -4.20 -1.49 19.36
CA MET A 126 -4.24 -2.83 18.73
C MET A 126 -4.89 -3.92 19.59
N SER A 127 -4.69 -3.90 20.91
CA SER A 127 -5.38 -4.80 21.86
C SER A 127 -6.88 -4.51 21.95
N ASN A 128 -7.30 -3.29 21.60
CA ASN A 128 -8.71 -2.92 21.61
C ASN A 128 -9.50 -3.50 20.43
N TRP A 129 -8.92 -4.12 19.40
CA TRP A 129 -9.73 -4.67 18.30
C TRP A 129 -10.52 -5.92 18.71
N ASP A 130 -9.91 -6.80 19.53
CA ASP A 130 -10.61 -7.94 20.14
C ASP A 130 -11.56 -7.48 21.27
N ALA A 131 -11.20 -6.42 22.01
CA ALA A 131 -12.04 -5.87 23.09
C ALA A 131 -13.21 -4.98 22.59
N LEU A 132 -13.09 -4.38 21.41
CA LEU A 132 -14.16 -3.59 20.75
C LEU A 132 -15.11 -4.46 19.93
N GLY A 133 -14.91 -5.78 19.88
CA GLY A 133 -15.77 -6.69 19.10
C GLY A 133 -15.77 -6.40 17.59
N VAL A 134 -14.70 -5.80 17.06
CA VAL A 134 -14.60 -5.46 15.63
C VAL A 134 -14.11 -6.68 14.85
N THR A 135 -14.87 -7.77 14.91
CA THR A 135 -14.74 -8.92 14.01
C THR A 135 -15.60 -8.77 12.75
N ASP A 136 -16.44 -7.73 12.67
CA ASP A 136 -17.43 -7.58 11.59
C ASP A 136 -17.63 -6.13 11.12
N LEU A 137 -16.54 -5.46 10.69
CA LEU A 137 -16.70 -4.37 9.73
C LEU A 137 -16.71 -4.93 8.31
N GLY A 138 -17.81 -5.62 8.00
CA GLY A 138 -18.45 -5.59 6.69
C GLY A 138 -17.64 -6.16 5.54
N ARG A 139 -17.94 -7.41 5.19
CA ARG A 139 -18.05 -7.75 3.76
C ARG A 139 -18.91 -6.65 3.10
N PRO A 140 -18.46 -6.02 2.01
CA PRO A 140 -19.34 -5.14 1.25
C PRO A 140 -20.49 -6.00 0.71
N HIS A 141 -21.62 -5.92 1.38
CA HIS A 141 -22.92 -6.24 0.80
C HIS A 141 -23.15 -5.18 -0.28
N LEU A 142 -22.68 -5.47 -1.49
CA LEU A 142 -23.18 -4.81 -2.70
C LEU A 142 -24.61 -5.29 -2.91
N ALA A 143 -25.53 -4.80 -2.09
CA ALA A 143 -26.95 -4.91 -2.31
C ALA A 143 -27.64 -3.73 -1.62
N GLU A 144 -28.25 -2.89 -2.45
CA GLU A 144 -29.46 -2.13 -2.15
C GLU A 144 -29.32 -0.94 -1.19
N THR A 145 -28.94 0.21 -1.75
CA THR A 145 -29.71 1.44 -1.52
C THR A 145 -29.73 2.28 -2.80
N VAL A 146 -30.49 1.82 -3.80
CA VAL A 146 -31.02 2.73 -4.83
C VAL A 146 -32.20 3.45 -4.16
N PRO A 147 -32.18 4.79 -4.00
CA PRO A 147 -33.37 5.50 -3.55
C PRO A 147 -34.44 5.38 -4.63
N THR A 148 -35.57 4.74 -4.28
CA THR A 148 -36.77 4.73 -5.11
C THR A 148 -37.25 6.17 -5.27
N ILE A 149 -37.07 6.73 -6.47
CA ILE A 149 -37.69 8.00 -6.85
C ILE A 149 -39.20 7.77 -6.83
N GLY A 150 -39.86 8.36 -5.83
CA GLY A 150 -41.32 8.35 -5.71
C GLY A 150 -41.95 8.99 -6.94
N ALA A 151 -42.69 8.19 -7.70
CA ALA A 151 -43.61 8.67 -8.71
C ALA A 151 -44.74 9.44 -8.04
N ARG A 152 -44.79 10.77 -8.26
CA ARG A 152 -46.02 11.54 -8.13
C ARG A 152 -46.75 11.53 -9.46
N ARG A 153 -47.85 10.79 -9.54
CA ARG A 153 -49.20 11.27 -9.90
C ARG A 153 -50.18 10.11 -9.91
#